data_AF-A0A565BJS0-F1
#
_entry.id   AF-A0A565BJS0-F1
#
_cell.length_a   1.000
_cell.length_b   1.000
_cell.length_c   1.000
_cell.angle_alpha   90.00
_cell.angle_beta   90.00
_cell.angle_gamma   90.00
#
_symmetry.space_group_name_H-M   'P 1'
#
loop_
_entity.id
_entity.type
_entity.pdbx_description
1 polymer ?
#
loop_
_entity_poly.entity_id
_entity_poly.type
_entity_poly.pdbx_seq_one_letter_code
_entity_poly.pdbx_strand_id
1 'polypeptide(L)'
;MLFGCVRFGTLRCSSGLSNFPWRIASRFRGCASLCLLAEDGKCSVNDLTLNSVVKVFCRSAKSSFLQPWQKRLPEQSSGSGFVFARNKILTNAHVVADHTFVQVRKHGSPTKYKAKVEAVGHECDLAILVIKSKKFWEDMKPLELGDIPSLYQNVYVVGYPKGGDNISITKGVVSRVELTEYSHSQAKLMTIQIDAAINPGNSGGPVVMENTVVGVAFQGLPSSENTGYIIPTPVIKHFVANVEENGPFSGFCSLGITCQHMENVQIRSYFKMNPKMTGILIKEISAFSSAYSILKKDDILLSMDGLSIGNDETVNFRKKERINFNHFVSMKKPSETTLLKVLREGKQHEFNINIKPVEPLIPVYQYDKLPSYYILAGIVFVPLTKPYMDCCYSICDCVFGNMPKKAGEQIVVISQVLEDDINVGYSSFEDIEVRKVNGVQVENLKHLCQLIEECCTEDLRLDLEQENVIILKHKPAIKATPKILKRYGIPSAKSKDLRSPRTVVTGV
;
A
#
# COMPACT_ATOMS: atom_id res chain seq x y z
N MET A 1 49.81 -17.26 -2.47
CA MET A 1 50.08 -18.30 -1.45
C MET A 1 48.93 -19.28 -1.41
N LEU A 2 49.20 -20.49 -0.96
CA LEU A 2 48.64 -21.79 -1.34
C LEU A 2 47.18 -22.11 -0.91
N PHE A 3 46.49 -22.87 -1.80
CA PHE A 3 45.63 -24.07 -1.60
C PHE A 3 44.46 -24.04 -0.59
N GLY A 4 43.35 -24.79 -0.76
CA GLY A 4 43.10 -25.94 -1.63
C GLY A 4 41.65 -26.44 -1.57
N CYS A 5 41.33 -27.31 -2.52
CA CYS A 5 40.05 -27.95 -2.80
C CYS A 5 40.11 -29.42 -2.32
N VAL A 6 39.03 -29.97 -1.74
CA VAL A 6 38.91 -31.42 -1.49
C VAL A 6 37.51 -31.92 -1.86
N ARG A 7 37.49 -32.88 -2.79
CA ARG A 7 36.40 -33.80 -3.16
C ARG A 7 36.38 -35.01 -2.21
N PHE A 8 35.21 -35.61 -2.00
CA PHE A 8 35.09 -36.98 -1.49
C PHE A 8 34.23 -37.87 -2.41
N GLY A 9 34.91 -38.81 -3.08
CA GLY A 9 34.74 -40.27 -2.97
C GLY A 9 33.37 -40.93 -3.18
N THR A 10 33.22 -41.57 -4.34
CA THR A 10 32.33 -42.72 -4.62
C THR A 10 32.81 -44.02 -3.97
N LEU A 11 31.89 -44.90 -3.55
CA LEU A 11 32.12 -46.34 -3.38
C LEU A 11 30.90 -47.15 -3.84
N ARG A 12 31.16 -48.14 -4.69
CA ARG A 12 30.26 -49.16 -5.26
C ARG A 12 30.67 -50.52 -4.70
N CYS A 13 29.71 -51.41 -4.45
CA CYS A 13 29.74 -52.89 -4.52
C CYS A 13 28.42 -53.39 -3.89
N SER A 14 27.78 -54.52 -4.19
CA SER A 14 27.82 -55.53 -5.27
C SER A 14 26.62 -56.48 -5.02
N SER A 15 26.24 -57.24 -6.04
CA SER A 15 25.06 -58.11 -6.21
C SER A 15 24.94 -59.36 -5.31
N GLY A 16 23.69 -59.87 -5.15
CA GLY A 16 23.39 -61.26 -4.74
C GLY A 16 21.89 -61.64 -4.86
N LEU A 17 21.58 -62.71 -5.59
CA LEU A 17 20.25 -63.29 -5.92
C LEU A 17 19.74 -64.30 -4.87
N SER A 18 18.41 -64.47 -4.69
CA SER A 18 17.65 -65.76 -4.84
C SER A 18 16.24 -65.83 -4.17
N ASN A 19 15.24 -66.18 -5.01
CA ASN A 19 14.07 -67.11 -4.90
C ASN A 19 13.13 -67.28 -3.67
N PHE A 20 11.84 -66.89 -3.88
CA PHE A 20 10.55 -67.66 -3.82
C PHE A 20 10.01 -68.27 -2.47
N PRO A 21 8.71 -68.66 -2.34
CA PRO A 21 7.71 -68.00 -1.46
C PRO A 21 6.95 -68.95 -0.49
N TRP A 22 6.14 -68.44 0.44
CA TRP A 22 5.08 -69.23 1.10
C TRP A 22 3.81 -68.41 1.38
N ARG A 23 2.68 -68.93 0.87
CA ARG A 23 1.32 -68.63 1.34
C ARG A 23 0.96 -69.64 2.44
N ILE A 24 0.44 -69.19 3.59
CA ILE A 24 -0.55 -69.94 4.38
C ILE A 24 -1.55 -68.94 4.98
N ALA A 25 -2.84 -69.26 4.81
CA ALA A 25 -3.97 -68.55 5.37
C ALA A 25 -4.30 -69.04 6.78
N SER A 26 -4.78 -68.16 7.65
CA SER A 26 -5.66 -68.55 8.76
C SER A 26 -6.67 -67.43 9.09
N ARG A 27 -7.94 -67.83 9.13
CA ARG A 27 -9.11 -67.04 9.51
C ARG A 27 -9.08 -66.73 11.00
N PHE A 28 -9.46 -65.52 11.43
CA PHE A 28 -10.20 -65.34 12.69
C PHE A 28 -11.10 -64.09 12.65
N ARG A 29 -12.41 -64.38 12.83
CA ARG A 29 -13.50 -63.63 13.48
C ARG A 29 -13.82 -62.19 13.07
N GLY A 30 -15.07 -62.04 12.63
CA GLY A 30 -15.71 -60.77 12.39
C GLY A 30 -15.82 -59.91 13.63
N CYS A 31 -15.60 -58.62 13.40
CA CYS A 31 -16.13 -57.55 14.20
C CYS A 31 -16.86 -56.64 13.20
N ALA A 32 -18.20 -56.64 13.25
CA ALA A 32 -19.00 -55.70 12.50
C ALA A 32 -18.76 -54.31 13.09
N SER A 33 -17.74 -53.60 12.59
CA SER A 33 -17.65 -52.16 12.79
C SER A 33 -18.66 -51.53 11.85
N LEU A 34 -19.66 -50.92 12.46
CA LEU A 34 -20.55 -49.95 11.86
C LEU A 34 -19.68 -48.88 11.18
N CYS A 35 -19.46 -48.99 9.87
CA CYS A 35 -18.99 -47.88 9.07
C CYS A 35 -20.10 -46.84 9.08
N LEU A 36 -20.06 -45.94 10.06
CA LEU A 36 -20.63 -44.61 9.88
C LEU A 36 -19.98 -44.06 8.62
N LEU A 37 -20.76 -43.97 7.55
CA LEU A 37 -20.45 -43.14 6.41
C LEU A 37 -20.16 -41.75 6.99
N ALA A 38 -18.88 -41.38 6.99
CA ALA A 38 -18.50 -40.00 7.18
C ALA A 38 -19.28 -39.22 6.12
N GLU A 39 -20.15 -38.31 6.55
CA GLU A 39 -20.80 -37.36 5.66
C GLU A 39 -19.71 -36.70 4.82
N ASP A 40 -19.83 -36.85 3.49
CA ASP A 40 -19.04 -36.10 2.53
C ASP A 40 -19.07 -34.63 2.94
N GLY A 41 -17.93 -34.11 3.38
CA GLY A 41 -17.77 -32.70 3.69
C GLY A 41 -18.04 -31.88 2.43
N LYS A 42 -19.27 -31.36 2.29
CA LYS A 42 -19.66 -30.45 1.21
C LYS A 42 -18.61 -29.34 1.10
N CYS A 43 -17.85 -29.34 0.01
CA CYS A 43 -17.11 -28.17 -0.42
C CYS A 43 -18.14 -27.06 -0.60
N SER A 44 -18.08 -26.02 0.23
CA SER A 44 -19.09 -24.95 0.22
C SER A 44 -18.91 -23.98 -0.94
N VAL A 45 -17.85 -24.13 -1.74
CA VAL A 45 -17.62 -23.34 -2.96
C VAL A 45 -18.46 -23.94 -4.08
N ASN A 46 -19.53 -23.25 -4.45
CA ASN A 46 -20.43 -23.66 -5.53
C ASN A 46 -19.93 -23.21 -6.92
N ASP A 47 -20.54 -23.77 -7.98
CA ASP A 47 -20.24 -23.41 -9.38
C ASP A 47 -20.45 -21.91 -9.65
N LEU A 48 -21.37 -21.26 -8.93
CA LEU A 48 -21.59 -19.82 -9.01
C LEU A 48 -20.31 -19.06 -8.65
N THR A 49 -19.64 -19.45 -7.56
CA THR A 49 -18.38 -18.84 -7.13
C THR A 49 -17.32 -19.01 -8.21
N LEU A 50 -17.10 -20.24 -8.67
CA LEU A 50 -16.07 -20.57 -9.67
C LEU A 50 -16.26 -19.82 -10.99
N ASN A 51 -17.50 -19.73 -11.47
CA ASN A 51 -17.84 -19.02 -12.70
C ASN A 51 -17.70 -17.49 -12.59
N SER A 52 -17.75 -16.95 -11.36
CA SER A 52 -17.66 -15.52 -11.10
C SER A 52 -16.21 -15.04 -10.87
N VAL A 53 -15.26 -15.96 -10.68
CA VAL A 53 -13.82 -15.66 -10.52
C VAL A 53 -13.12 -15.63 -11.88
N VAL A 54 -12.30 -14.62 -12.08
CA VAL A 54 -11.63 -14.33 -13.35
C VAL A 54 -10.12 -14.20 -13.16
N LYS A 55 -9.37 -14.56 -14.19
CA LYS A 55 -7.92 -14.33 -14.23
C LYS A 55 -7.64 -12.96 -14.82
N VAL A 56 -6.87 -12.14 -14.11
CA VAL A 56 -6.45 -10.80 -14.54
C VAL A 56 -5.03 -10.89 -15.09
N PHE A 57 -4.80 -10.30 -16.26
CA PHE A 57 -3.50 -10.17 -16.89
C PHE A 57 -3.18 -8.69 -17.00
N CYS A 58 -2.02 -8.27 -16.52
CA CYS A 58 -1.58 -6.89 -16.57
C CYS A 58 -0.21 -6.82 -17.26
N ARG A 59 -0.07 -5.85 -18.17
CA ARG A 59 1.23 -5.34 -18.58
C ARG A 59 1.45 -4.01 -17.89
N SER A 60 2.55 -3.86 -17.16
CA SER A 60 2.88 -2.63 -16.44
C SER A 60 4.23 -2.09 -16.88
N ALA A 61 4.42 -0.77 -16.76
CA ALA A 61 5.67 -0.10 -17.08
C ALA A 61 5.96 0.96 -16.02
N LYS A 62 6.67 0.53 -14.97
CA LYS A 62 7.05 1.35 -13.81
C LYS A 62 8.02 2.44 -14.21
N SER A 63 7.89 3.62 -13.60
CA SER A 63 8.87 4.70 -13.75
C SER A 63 10.14 4.39 -12.92
N SER A 64 11.29 4.89 -13.37
CA SER A 64 12.49 4.91 -12.52
C SER A 64 12.42 6.10 -11.56
N PHE A 65 12.70 5.91 -10.27
CA PHE A 65 12.72 7.02 -9.31
C PHE A 65 14.07 7.78 -9.34
N LEU A 66 15.18 7.10 -9.63
CA LEU A 66 16.50 7.74 -9.82
C LEU A 66 16.61 8.47 -11.17
N GLN A 67 15.91 7.97 -12.20
CA GLN A 67 15.86 8.58 -13.54
C GLN A 67 14.40 8.82 -13.94
N PRO A 68 13.73 9.81 -13.33
CA PRO A 68 12.27 10.03 -13.41
C PRO A 68 11.72 10.30 -14.82
N TRP A 69 12.58 10.62 -15.78
CA TRP A 69 12.24 10.73 -17.20
C TRP A 69 12.16 9.39 -17.95
N GLN A 70 12.56 8.27 -17.32
CA GLN A 70 12.58 6.95 -17.94
C GLN A 70 11.53 6.01 -17.36
N LYS A 71 11.03 5.11 -18.22
CA LYS A 71 10.28 3.92 -17.81
C LYS A 71 11.18 2.70 -17.85
N ARG A 72 10.99 1.80 -16.89
CA ARG A 72 11.59 0.46 -16.90
C ARG A 72 10.96 -0.38 -18.02
N LEU A 73 11.63 -1.49 -18.35
CA LEU A 73 11.11 -2.44 -19.33
C LEU A 73 9.72 -2.93 -18.89
N PRO A 74 8.74 -2.98 -19.80
CA PRO A 74 7.42 -3.48 -19.46
C PRO A 74 7.46 -4.92 -18.96
N GLU A 75 6.76 -5.18 -17.87
CA GLU A 75 6.64 -6.50 -17.27
C GLU A 75 5.23 -7.05 -17.47
N GLN A 76 5.10 -8.37 -17.44
CA GLN A 76 3.80 -9.03 -17.43
C GLN A 76 3.56 -9.69 -16.07
N SER A 77 2.43 -9.36 -15.47
CA SER A 77 1.93 -9.97 -14.25
C SER A 77 0.55 -10.58 -14.46
N SER A 78 0.16 -11.45 -13.54
CA SER A 78 -1.21 -11.97 -13.47
C SER A 78 -1.67 -12.05 -12.03
N GLY A 79 -2.96 -11.85 -11.84
CA GLY A 79 -3.66 -12.00 -10.57
C GLY A 79 -5.05 -12.58 -10.78
N SER A 80 -5.86 -12.48 -9.74
CA SER A 80 -7.25 -12.92 -9.73
C SER A 80 -8.17 -11.73 -9.55
N GLY A 81 -9.43 -11.92 -9.90
CA GLY A 81 -10.51 -10.97 -9.65
C GLY A 81 -11.83 -11.70 -9.58
N PHE A 82 -12.90 -11.01 -9.19
CA PHE A 82 -14.24 -11.57 -9.21
C PHE A 82 -15.29 -10.51 -9.47
N VAL A 83 -16.42 -10.94 -10.02
CA VAL A 83 -17.57 -10.06 -10.22
C VAL A 83 -18.25 -9.83 -8.88
N PHE A 84 -18.30 -8.59 -8.42
CA PHE A 84 -18.93 -8.20 -7.14
C PHE A 84 -20.19 -7.37 -7.32
N ALA A 85 -20.37 -6.78 -8.51
CA ALA A 85 -21.55 -6.00 -8.89
C ALA A 85 -21.76 -6.10 -10.40
N ARG A 86 -22.92 -5.62 -10.87
CA ARG A 86 -23.24 -5.63 -12.30
C ARG A 86 -22.16 -4.89 -13.09
N ASN A 87 -21.55 -5.58 -14.05
CA ASN A 87 -20.51 -5.05 -14.93
C ASN A 87 -19.23 -4.54 -14.23
N LYS A 88 -18.98 -4.95 -12.98
CA LYS A 88 -17.79 -4.56 -12.21
C LYS A 88 -17.07 -5.79 -11.65
N ILE A 89 -15.75 -5.81 -11.83
CA ILE A 89 -14.85 -6.80 -11.25
C ILE A 89 -14.01 -6.12 -10.18
N LEU A 90 -13.83 -6.78 -9.03
CA LEU A 90 -12.90 -6.37 -7.99
C LEU A 90 -11.60 -7.17 -8.15
N THR A 91 -10.47 -6.53 -7.94
CA THR A 91 -9.14 -7.14 -7.87
C THR A 91 -8.25 -6.32 -6.92
N ASN A 92 -6.99 -6.68 -6.75
CA ASN A 92 -6.06 -5.86 -5.99
C ASN A 92 -5.47 -4.70 -6.80
N ALA A 93 -5.11 -3.61 -6.13
CA ALA A 93 -4.44 -2.48 -6.76
C ALA A 93 -3.07 -2.88 -7.30
N HIS A 94 -2.28 -3.67 -6.56
CA HIS A 94 -0.95 -4.10 -7.00
C HIS A 94 -0.97 -4.97 -8.26
N VAL A 95 -2.08 -5.67 -8.54
CA VAL A 95 -2.24 -6.48 -9.75
C VAL A 95 -2.29 -5.57 -10.99
N VAL A 96 -2.79 -4.35 -10.85
CA VAL A 96 -2.97 -3.38 -11.95
C VAL A 96 -2.18 -2.09 -11.77
N ALA A 97 -1.23 -2.05 -10.85
CA ALA A 97 -0.36 -0.90 -10.64
C ALA A 97 0.55 -0.66 -11.85
N ASP A 98 0.71 0.61 -12.23
CA ASP A 98 1.49 1.09 -13.37
C ASP A 98 1.08 0.45 -14.71
N HIS A 99 -0.19 0.05 -14.81
CA HIS A 99 -0.70 -0.68 -15.97
C HIS A 99 -0.63 0.16 -17.25
N THR A 100 -0.23 -0.52 -18.32
CA THR A 100 -0.31 -0.03 -19.71
C THR A 100 -1.40 -0.76 -20.48
N PHE A 101 -1.69 -2.00 -20.10
CA PHE A 101 -2.72 -2.82 -20.72
C PHE A 101 -3.23 -3.90 -19.76
N VAL A 102 -4.55 -4.02 -19.63
CA VAL A 102 -5.20 -5.02 -18.75
C VAL A 102 -6.15 -5.88 -19.57
N GLN A 103 -6.09 -7.19 -19.33
CA GLN A 103 -7.04 -8.16 -19.88
C GLN A 103 -7.58 -9.08 -18.79
N VAL A 104 -8.76 -9.62 -19.02
CA VAL A 104 -9.44 -10.55 -18.11
C VAL A 104 -9.89 -11.78 -18.88
N ARG A 105 -9.80 -12.95 -18.26
CA ARG A 105 -10.28 -14.22 -18.81
C ARG A 105 -11.22 -14.92 -17.82
N LYS A 106 -12.35 -15.39 -18.31
CA LYS A 106 -13.33 -16.18 -17.53
C LYS A 106 -12.79 -17.57 -17.23
N HIS A 107 -13.33 -18.19 -16.17
CA HIS A 107 -13.12 -19.61 -15.93
C HIS A 107 -13.61 -20.44 -17.14
N GLY A 108 -12.87 -21.48 -17.52
CA GLY A 108 -13.21 -22.37 -18.65
C GLY A 108 -13.17 -21.74 -20.05
N SER A 109 -12.91 -20.44 -20.19
CA SER A 109 -12.87 -19.76 -21.49
C SER A 109 -11.44 -19.49 -21.96
N PRO A 110 -11.10 -19.74 -23.24
CA PRO A 110 -9.81 -19.34 -23.79
C PRO A 110 -9.73 -17.83 -24.11
N THR A 111 -10.86 -17.13 -24.12
CA THR A 111 -10.96 -15.76 -24.65
C THR A 111 -10.56 -14.72 -23.61
N LYS A 112 -9.58 -13.87 -23.95
CA LYS A 112 -9.20 -12.70 -23.16
C LYS A 112 -9.97 -11.46 -23.62
N TYR A 113 -10.53 -10.73 -22.67
CA TYR A 113 -11.26 -9.48 -22.91
C TYR A 113 -10.44 -8.31 -22.40
N LYS A 114 -10.38 -7.22 -23.17
CA LYS A 114 -9.74 -5.98 -22.71
C LYS A 114 -10.56 -5.38 -21.57
N ALA A 115 -9.89 -5.10 -20.45
CA ALA A 115 -10.47 -4.41 -19.32
C ALA A 115 -9.93 -2.97 -19.23
N LYS A 116 -10.71 -2.08 -18.62
CA LYS A 116 -10.30 -0.74 -18.21
C LYS A 116 -10.32 -0.70 -16.69
N VAL A 117 -9.30 -0.09 -16.10
CA VAL A 117 -9.30 0.24 -14.67
C VAL A 117 -10.21 1.46 -14.46
N GLU A 118 -11.29 1.28 -13.71
CA GLU A 118 -12.27 2.32 -13.38
C GLU A 118 -11.80 3.15 -12.18
N ALA A 119 -11.34 2.47 -11.13
CA ALA A 119 -10.83 3.09 -9.91
C ALA A 119 -9.74 2.24 -9.27
N VAL A 120 -8.83 2.89 -8.55
CA VAL A 120 -7.75 2.25 -7.78
C VAL A 120 -7.65 2.92 -6.43
N GLY A 121 -7.66 2.13 -5.36
CA GLY A 121 -7.35 2.54 -4.00
C GLY A 121 -6.07 1.85 -3.56
N HIS A 122 -4.92 2.50 -3.74
CA HIS A 122 -3.64 1.90 -3.35
C HIS A 122 -3.56 1.67 -1.84
N GLU A 123 -4.12 2.55 -1.00
CA GLU A 123 -4.11 2.39 0.46
C GLU A 123 -4.72 1.07 0.93
N CYS A 124 -5.87 0.70 0.37
CA CYS A 124 -6.55 -0.57 0.66
C CYS A 124 -6.19 -1.69 -0.30
N ASP A 125 -5.26 -1.50 -1.23
CA ASP A 125 -4.90 -2.47 -2.25
C ASP A 125 -6.11 -3.03 -3.03
N LEU A 126 -7.06 -2.17 -3.43
CA LEU A 126 -8.24 -2.56 -4.22
C LEU A 126 -8.31 -1.81 -5.55
N ALA A 127 -8.86 -2.46 -6.57
CA ALA A 127 -9.14 -1.84 -7.87
C ALA A 127 -10.44 -2.39 -8.49
N ILE A 128 -11.15 -1.53 -9.21
CA ILE A 128 -12.36 -1.88 -9.95
C ILE A 128 -12.03 -1.92 -11.44
N LEU A 129 -12.36 -3.04 -12.09
CA LEU A 129 -12.23 -3.23 -13.53
C LEU A 129 -13.59 -3.29 -14.20
N VAL A 130 -13.67 -2.69 -15.38
CA VAL A 130 -14.85 -2.73 -16.26
C VAL A 130 -14.49 -3.24 -17.65
N ILE A 131 -15.42 -3.97 -18.27
CA ILE A 131 -15.25 -4.57 -19.60
C ILE A 131 -16.39 -4.12 -20.50
N LYS A 132 -16.06 -3.54 -21.65
CA LYS A 132 -17.06 -3.02 -22.61
C LYS A 132 -17.86 -4.11 -23.32
N SER A 133 -17.27 -5.29 -23.51
CA SER A 133 -17.90 -6.39 -24.25
C SER A 133 -19.07 -6.99 -23.48
N LYS A 134 -20.31 -6.86 -23.99
CA LYS A 134 -21.51 -7.45 -23.37
C LYS A 134 -21.42 -8.99 -23.28
N LYS A 135 -20.79 -9.64 -24.26
CA LYS A 135 -20.56 -11.10 -24.28
C LYS A 135 -19.79 -11.62 -23.07
N PHE A 136 -18.98 -10.77 -22.45
CA PHE A 136 -18.28 -11.16 -21.23
C PHE A 136 -19.26 -11.33 -20.06
N TRP A 137 -20.35 -10.57 -20.02
CA TRP A 137 -21.25 -10.47 -18.87
C TRP A 137 -22.49 -11.39 -18.95
N GLU A 138 -22.75 -12.03 -20.09
CA GLU A 138 -23.96 -12.85 -20.34
C GLU A 138 -24.11 -14.02 -19.34
N ASP A 139 -22.99 -14.59 -18.90
CA ASP A 139 -22.89 -15.76 -18.02
C ASP A 139 -22.26 -15.44 -16.66
N MET A 140 -21.98 -14.17 -16.38
CA MET A 140 -21.34 -13.73 -15.14
C MET A 140 -22.38 -13.27 -14.12
N LYS A 141 -22.25 -13.74 -12.88
CA LYS A 141 -23.10 -13.33 -11.77
C LYS A 141 -22.25 -12.67 -10.68
N PRO A 142 -22.74 -11.62 -10.01
CA PRO A 142 -22.03 -11.02 -8.90
C PRO A 142 -22.05 -11.93 -7.67
N LEU A 143 -20.95 -11.95 -6.93
CA LEU A 143 -20.87 -12.54 -5.60
C LEU A 143 -21.28 -11.52 -4.54
N GLU A 144 -22.07 -11.97 -3.57
CA GLU A 144 -22.55 -11.13 -2.48
C GLU A 144 -21.45 -10.90 -1.43
N LEU A 145 -21.30 -9.65 -0.99
CA LEU A 145 -20.35 -9.28 0.07
C LEU A 145 -21.00 -9.53 1.45
N GLY A 146 -20.47 -10.49 2.19
CA GLY A 146 -20.92 -10.85 3.53
C GLY A 146 -20.37 -9.96 4.64
N ASP A 147 -20.47 -10.47 5.87
CA ASP A 147 -19.90 -9.87 7.06
C ASP A 147 -18.51 -10.43 7.38
N ILE A 148 -17.77 -9.74 8.25
CA ILE A 148 -16.46 -10.24 8.70
C ILE A 148 -16.69 -11.54 9.51
N PRO A 149 -16.01 -12.64 9.15
CA PRO A 149 -16.11 -13.91 9.84
C PRO A 149 -15.56 -13.83 11.27
N SER A 150 -16.06 -14.71 12.14
CA SER A 150 -15.54 -14.93 13.49
C SER A 150 -14.26 -15.77 13.46
N LEU A 151 -13.47 -15.68 14.52
CA LEU A 151 -12.31 -16.56 14.73
C LEU A 151 -12.72 -18.03 14.59
N TYR A 152 -11.81 -18.83 14.01
CA TYR A 152 -11.96 -20.27 13.75
C TYR A 152 -13.00 -20.68 12.70
N GLN A 153 -13.68 -19.74 12.04
CA GLN A 153 -14.58 -20.08 10.93
C GLN A 153 -13.79 -20.51 9.68
N ASN A 154 -14.31 -21.50 8.96
CA ASN A 154 -13.73 -21.99 7.71
C ASN A 154 -13.91 -20.95 6.60
N VAL A 155 -12.86 -20.74 5.81
CA VAL A 155 -12.84 -19.86 4.65
C VAL A 155 -12.11 -20.52 3.49
N TYR A 156 -12.48 -20.13 2.27
CA TYR A 156 -11.93 -20.67 1.03
C TYR A 156 -11.42 -19.52 0.17
N VAL A 157 -10.14 -19.54 -0.18
CA VAL A 157 -9.53 -18.62 -1.12
C VAL A 157 -9.66 -19.20 -2.52
N VAL A 158 -10.27 -18.45 -3.44
CA VAL A 158 -10.48 -18.90 -4.82
C VAL A 158 -9.71 -17.98 -5.77
N GLY A 159 -8.86 -18.54 -6.63
CA GLY A 159 -8.03 -17.74 -7.52
C GLY A 159 -7.25 -18.53 -8.56
N TYR A 160 -6.33 -17.85 -9.24
CA TYR A 160 -5.48 -18.39 -10.30
C TYR A 160 -4.01 -18.25 -9.90
N PRO A 161 -3.36 -19.33 -9.44
CA PRO A 161 -1.97 -19.26 -9.00
C PRO A 161 -1.04 -18.93 -10.18
N LYS A 162 0.09 -18.32 -9.89
CA LYS A 162 1.10 -17.93 -10.88
C LYS A 162 1.57 -19.15 -11.68
N GLY A 163 1.63 -19.01 -13.00
CA GLY A 163 2.06 -20.07 -13.93
C GLY A 163 0.96 -21.06 -14.34
N GLY A 164 -0.17 -21.12 -13.63
CA GLY A 164 -1.30 -21.98 -13.97
C GLY A 164 -2.47 -21.22 -14.60
N ASP A 165 -3.23 -21.88 -15.48
CA ASP A 165 -4.42 -21.32 -16.11
C ASP A 165 -5.75 -21.83 -15.53
N ASN A 166 -5.66 -22.82 -14.65
CA ASN A 166 -6.79 -23.39 -13.92
C ASN A 166 -7.02 -22.65 -12.61
N ILE A 167 -8.27 -22.71 -12.15
CA ILE A 167 -8.68 -22.18 -10.85
C ILE A 167 -8.10 -23.07 -9.75
N SER A 168 -7.75 -22.46 -8.63
CA SER A 168 -7.26 -23.10 -7.41
C SER A 168 -8.10 -22.66 -6.24
N ILE A 169 -8.34 -23.59 -5.31
CA ILE A 169 -9.06 -23.34 -4.07
C ILE A 169 -8.15 -23.77 -2.93
N THR A 170 -7.87 -22.87 -1.99
CA THR A 170 -7.21 -23.21 -0.73
C THR A 170 -8.18 -22.99 0.42
N LYS A 171 -8.19 -23.91 1.38
CA LYS A 171 -9.05 -23.86 2.57
C LYS A 171 -8.19 -23.51 3.78
N GLY A 172 -8.74 -22.71 4.67
CA GLY A 172 -8.19 -22.49 6.01
C GLY A 172 -9.29 -22.00 6.96
N VAL A 173 -8.87 -21.45 8.09
CA VAL A 173 -9.72 -20.82 9.10
C VAL A 173 -9.23 -19.41 9.40
N VAL A 174 -10.13 -18.62 9.97
CA VAL A 174 -9.79 -17.28 10.49
C VAL A 174 -8.94 -17.41 11.75
N SER A 175 -7.72 -16.92 11.68
CA SER A 175 -6.75 -16.96 12.78
C SER A 175 -6.78 -15.68 13.63
N ARG A 176 -6.94 -14.51 13.00
CA ARG A 176 -6.89 -13.21 13.69
C ARG A 176 -7.60 -12.11 12.90
N VAL A 177 -8.07 -11.08 13.61
CA VAL A 177 -8.51 -9.80 13.03
C VAL A 177 -7.78 -8.67 13.75
N GLU A 178 -7.00 -7.87 13.02
CA GLU A 178 -6.19 -6.80 13.59
C GLU A 178 -5.96 -5.67 12.58
N LEU A 179 -5.31 -4.57 12.98
CA LEU A 179 -4.75 -3.61 12.02
C LEU A 179 -3.37 -4.11 11.61
N THR A 180 -3.14 -4.21 10.31
CA THR A 180 -1.85 -4.59 9.75
C THR A 180 -1.47 -3.61 8.64
N GLU A 181 -0.16 -3.47 8.42
CA GLU A 181 0.36 -2.72 7.28
C GLU A 181 0.11 -3.48 5.97
N TYR A 182 -0.51 -2.82 5.00
CA TYR A 182 -0.73 -3.36 3.67
C TYR A 182 0.58 -3.25 2.89
N SER A 183 1.14 -4.35 2.42
CA SER A 183 2.46 -4.38 1.76
C SER A 183 2.58 -3.42 0.58
N HIS A 184 1.49 -3.21 -0.17
CA HIS A 184 1.44 -2.34 -1.33
C HIS A 184 1.60 -0.85 -1.00
N SER A 185 1.07 -0.39 0.15
CA SER A 185 0.94 1.03 0.50
C SER A 185 1.55 1.42 1.84
N GLN A 186 1.89 0.44 2.68
CA GLN A 186 2.22 0.55 4.11
C GLN A 186 1.12 1.21 4.96
N ALA A 187 -0.09 1.39 4.41
CA ALA A 187 -1.22 1.88 5.18
C ALA A 187 -1.65 0.84 6.22
N LYS A 188 -1.97 1.29 7.43
CA LYS A 188 -2.49 0.44 8.50
C LYS A 188 -4.00 0.41 8.46
N LEU A 189 -4.56 -0.67 7.92
CA LEU A 189 -6.00 -0.90 7.87
C LEU A 189 -6.32 -2.26 8.50
N MET A 190 -7.60 -2.48 8.77
CA MET A 190 -8.05 -3.79 9.26
C MET A 190 -7.71 -4.88 8.23
N THR A 191 -7.19 -5.99 8.71
CA THR A 191 -6.97 -7.22 7.95
C THR A 191 -7.53 -8.42 8.71
N ILE A 192 -7.81 -9.49 7.97
CA ILE A 192 -8.09 -10.80 8.56
C ILE A 192 -6.93 -11.71 8.21
N GLN A 193 -6.30 -12.30 9.22
CA GLN A 193 -5.31 -13.34 9.07
C GLN A 193 -5.97 -14.70 8.98
N ILE A 194 -5.51 -15.53 8.05
CA ILE A 194 -5.95 -16.91 7.86
C ILE A 194 -4.77 -17.87 7.77
N ASP A 195 -5.01 -19.14 8.06
CA ASP A 195 -4.03 -20.22 7.91
C ASP A 195 -4.16 -20.96 6.56
N ALA A 196 -4.80 -20.32 5.56
CA ALA A 196 -4.81 -20.81 4.19
C ALA A 196 -3.61 -20.23 3.41
N ALA A 197 -2.96 -21.06 2.60
CA ALA A 197 -1.91 -20.61 1.71
C ALA A 197 -2.46 -19.62 0.67
N ILE A 198 -1.87 -18.42 0.62
CA ILE A 198 -2.09 -17.43 -0.44
C ILE A 198 -0.81 -17.34 -1.27
N ASN A 199 -0.86 -17.89 -2.48
CA ASN A 199 0.27 -17.86 -3.41
C ASN A 199 0.15 -16.67 -4.37
N PRO A 200 1.28 -16.17 -4.93
CA PRO A 200 1.24 -15.19 -6.01
C PRO A 200 0.29 -15.64 -7.12
N GLY A 201 -0.57 -14.73 -7.58
CA GLY A 201 -1.62 -14.99 -8.56
C GLY A 201 -3.02 -15.14 -7.95
N ASN A 202 -3.15 -15.69 -6.73
CA ASN A 202 -4.44 -15.73 -6.03
C ASN A 202 -4.88 -14.33 -5.54
N SER A 203 -3.92 -13.41 -5.38
CA SER A 203 -4.17 -12.01 -5.03
C SER A 203 -5.24 -11.39 -5.94
N GLY A 204 -6.24 -10.78 -5.33
CA GLY A 204 -7.37 -10.13 -5.96
C GLY A 204 -8.59 -11.06 -6.10
N GLY A 205 -8.41 -12.37 -5.86
CA GLY A 205 -9.50 -13.34 -5.81
C GLY A 205 -10.35 -13.22 -4.55
N PRO A 206 -11.60 -13.72 -4.58
CA PRO A 206 -12.46 -13.67 -3.41
C PRO A 206 -12.02 -14.70 -2.38
N VAL A 207 -12.18 -14.34 -1.12
CA VAL A 207 -12.24 -15.30 -0.02
C VAL A 207 -13.69 -15.46 0.39
N VAL A 208 -14.17 -16.70 0.39
CA VAL A 208 -15.58 -17.02 0.61
C VAL A 208 -15.78 -17.84 1.88
N MET A 209 -16.86 -17.54 2.57
CA MET A 209 -17.42 -18.34 3.64
C MET A 209 -18.84 -18.70 3.23
N GLU A 210 -19.11 -20.00 3.10
CA GLU A 210 -20.34 -20.51 2.50
C GLU A 210 -20.51 -19.96 1.07
N ASN A 211 -21.51 -19.10 0.85
CA ASN A 211 -21.83 -18.50 -0.45
C ASN A 211 -21.56 -16.99 -0.50
N THR A 212 -20.93 -16.41 0.53
CA THR A 212 -20.67 -14.96 0.60
C THR A 212 -19.18 -14.67 0.62
N VAL A 213 -18.78 -13.56 0.00
CA VAL A 213 -17.41 -13.06 0.01
C VAL A 213 -17.16 -12.37 1.35
N VAL A 214 -16.19 -12.88 2.09
CA VAL A 214 -15.73 -12.31 3.38
C VAL A 214 -14.52 -11.40 3.21
N GLY A 215 -13.92 -11.37 2.02
CA GLY A 215 -12.93 -10.37 1.65
C GLY A 215 -12.18 -10.70 0.35
N VAL A 216 -11.11 -9.95 0.08
CA VAL A 216 -10.23 -10.14 -1.06
C VAL A 216 -8.88 -10.68 -0.59
N ALA A 217 -8.42 -11.77 -1.18
CA ALA A 217 -7.12 -12.34 -0.89
C ALA A 217 -6.02 -11.36 -1.29
N PHE A 218 -5.07 -11.09 -0.40
CA PHE A 218 -3.92 -10.25 -0.70
C PHE A 218 -2.70 -10.71 0.09
N GLN A 219 -1.54 -10.14 -0.25
CA GLN A 219 -0.30 -10.43 0.44
C GLN A 219 0.00 -9.32 1.47
N GLY A 220 -0.07 -9.65 2.76
CA GLY A 220 0.44 -8.78 3.83
C GLY A 220 1.98 -8.74 3.85
N LEU A 221 2.56 -7.97 4.78
CA LEU A 221 4.02 -8.00 4.98
C LEU A 221 4.46 -9.41 5.41
N PRO A 222 5.57 -9.94 4.85
CA PRO A 222 6.06 -11.26 5.22
C PRO A 222 6.55 -11.24 6.67
N SER A 223 5.76 -11.83 7.56
CA SER A 223 6.10 -11.98 8.99
C SER A 223 6.23 -13.44 9.42
N SER A 224 5.65 -14.38 8.67
CA SER A 224 5.62 -15.81 8.99
C SER A 224 5.30 -16.67 7.77
N GLU A 225 5.80 -17.91 7.77
CA GLU A 225 5.39 -18.94 6.80
C GLU A 225 3.94 -19.40 7.08
N ASN A 226 3.21 -19.82 6.04
CA ASN A 226 1.82 -20.32 6.10
C ASN A 226 0.77 -19.33 6.65
N THR A 227 1.02 -18.02 6.56
CA THR A 227 0.04 -16.99 6.89
C THR A 227 -0.52 -16.32 5.62
N GLY A 228 -1.84 -16.33 5.47
CA GLY A 228 -2.56 -15.54 4.46
C GLY A 228 -3.24 -14.31 5.08
N TYR A 229 -3.43 -13.26 4.29
CA TYR A 229 -4.17 -12.07 4.70
C TYR A 229 -5.33 -11.78 3.74
N ILE A 230 -6.40 -11.22 4.29
CA ILE A 230 -7.61 -10.84 3.55
C ILE A 230 -7.95 -9.39 3.83
N ILE A 231 -8.28 -8.65 2.78
CA ILE A 231 -8.91 -7.33 2.83
C ILE A 231 -10.39 -7.54 3.18
N PRO A 232 -10.85 -7.16 4.38
CA PRO A 232 -12.17 -7.52 4.88
C PRO A 232 -13.29 -6.71 4.22
N THR A 233 -14.52 -7.23 4.27
CA THR A 233 -15.67 -6.59 3.62
C THR A 233 -15.96 -5.15 4.03
N PRO A 234 -15.71 -4.67 5.27
CA PRO A 234 -15.92 -3.24 5.56
C PRO A 234 -14.96 -2.33 4.80
N VAL A 235 -13.71 -2.74 4.61
CA VAL A 235 -12.72 -1.99 3.79
C VAL A 235 -13.16 -1.98 2.32
N ILE A 236 -13.64 -3.12 1.81
CA ILE A 236 -14.19 -3.21 0.44
C ILE A 236 -15.40 -2.29 0.28
N LYS A 237 -16.37 -2.35 1.20
CA LYS A 237 -17.59 -1.54 1.18
C LYS A 237 -17.26 -0.04 1.25
N HIS A 238 -16.30 0.35 2.09
CA HIS A 238 -15.82 1.74 2.18
C HIS A 238 -15.22 2.22 0.85
N PHE A 239 -14.32 1.44 0.26
CA PHE A 239 -13.72 1.74 -1.04
C PHE A 239 -14.77 1.88 -2.15
N VAL A 240 -15.68 0.91 -2.27
CA VAL A 240 -16.74 0.92 -3.30
C VAL A 240 -17.66 2.12 -3.13
N ALA A 241 -18.16 2.38 -1.91
CA ALA A 241 -19.05 3.50 -1.65
C ALA A 241 -18.37 4.84 -1.96
N ASN A 242 -17.09 5.00 -1.60
CA ASN A 242 -16.34 6.22 -1.88
C ASN A 242 -16.19 6.48 -3.39
N VAL A 243 -15.88 5.43 -4.16
CA VAL A 243 -15.75 5.50 -5.63
C VAL A 243 -17.10 5.80 -6.28
N GLU A 244 -18.19 5.21 -5.81
CA GLU A 244 -19.52 5.45 -6.35
C GLU A 244 -20.04 6.86 -6.05
N GLU A 245 -19.68 7.42 -4.89
CA GLU A 245 -20.08 8.77 -4.48
C GLU A 245 -19.23 9.87 -5.16
N ASN A 246 -17.91 9.67 -5.28
CA ASN A 246 -16.97 10.74 -5.65
C ASN A 246 -16.18 10.51 -6.95
N GLY A 247 -16.27 9.32 -7.55
CA GLY A 247 -15.43 8.92 -8.68
C GLY A 247 -14.06 8.40 -8.22
N PRO A 248 -12.96 9.17 -8.31
CA PRO A 248 -11.66 8.74 -7.80
C PRO A 248 -11.68 8.48 -6.29
N PHE A 249 -11.01 7.41 -5.85
CA PHE A 249 -10.92 7.09 -4.42
C PHE A 249 -10.16 8.17 -3.65
N SER A 250 -10.76 8.69 -2.58
CA SER A 250 -10.23 9.83 -1.81
C SER A 250 -9.28 9.45 -0.66
N GLY A 251 -9.00 8.16 -0.44
CA GLY A 251 -8.18 7.70 0.68
C GLY A 251 -8.95 7.46 1.98
N PHE A 252 -8.24 6.97 3.00
CA PHE A 252 -8.79 6.75 4.34
C PHE A 252 -8.61 7.96 5.25
N CYS A 253 -9.58 8.14 6.14
CA CYS A 253 -9.63 9.21 7.11
C CYS A 253 -8.62 9.00 8.25
N SER A 254 -8.05 10.09 8.79
CA SER A 254 -7.14 10.07 9.93
C SER A 254 -7.39 11.26 10.87
N LEU A 255 -7.19 11.06 12.17
CA LEU A 255 -7.15 12.14 13.15
C LEU A 255 -5.86 12.98 13.03
N GLY A 256 -4.84 12.43 12.38
CA GLY A 256 -3.51 13.05 12.26
C GLY A 256 -2.85 13.26 13.62
N ILE A 257 -2.97 12.31 14.54
CA ILE A 257 -2.35 12.35 15.87
C ILE A 257 -1.39 11.17 16.04
N THR A 258 -0.35 11.37 16.85
CA THR A 258 0.47 10.26 17.37
C THR A 258 0.28 10.15 18.87
N CYS A 259 0.21 8.91 19.37
CA CYS A 259 -0.16 8.64 20.75
C CYS A 259 0.90 7.86 21.52
N GLN A 260 0.79 7.90 22.84
CA GLN A 260 1.56 7.11 23.78
C GLN A 260 0.61 6.28 24.66
N HIS A 261 0.96 5.02 24.87
CA HIS A 261 0.25 4.12 25.78
C HIS A 261 0.35 4.61 27.23
N MET A 262 -0.72 4.42 28.00
CA MET A 262 -0.89 4.91 29.36
C MET A 262 -0.96 3.78 30.38
N GLU A 263 -0.31 2.63 30.13
CA GLU A 263 -0.36 1.45 30.99
C GLU A 263 0.33 1.65 32.35
N ASN A 264 1.35 2.51 32.39
CA ASN A 264 2.04 2.86 33.63
C ASN A 264 1.12 3.68 34.56
N VAL A 265 1.02 3.31 35.84
CA VAL A 265 0.14 4.00 36.79
C VAL A 265 0.61 5.44 37.08
N GLN A 266 1.92 5.68 37.10
CA GLN A 266 2.49 6.98 37.47
C GLN A 266 2.19 8.05 36.42
N ILE A 267 2.27 7.73 35.13
CA ILE A 267 1.90 8.68 34.06
C ILE A 267 0.40 9.02 34.15
N ARG A 268 -0.46 8.04 34.43
CA ARG A 268 -1.90 8.28 34.64
C ARG A 268 -2.16 9.19 35.84
N SER A 269 -1.49 8.94 36.96
CA SER A 269 -1.59 9.76 38.17
C SER A 269 -1.11 11.19 37.94
N TYR A 270 0.01 11.38 37.22
CA TYR A 270 0.54 12.70 36.87
C TYR A 270 -0.47 13.53 36.09
N PHE A 271 -1.13 12.93 35.10
CA PHE A 271 -2.19 13.57 34.32
C PHE A 271 -3.58 13.55 34.99
N LYS A 272 -3.66 13.21 36.29
CA LYS A 272 -4.87 13.24 37.12
C LYS A 272 -6.00 12.33 36.59
N MET A 273 -5.64 11.22 35.96
CA MET A 273 -6.62 10.21 35.56
C MET A 273 -7.16 9.48 36.80
N ASN A 274 -8.48 9.41 36.93
CA ASN A 274 -9.12 8.55 37.92
C ASN A 274 -8.77 7.07 37.63
N PRO A 275 -8.60 6.19 38.64
CA PRO A 275 -8.35 4.76 38.44
C PRO A 275 -9.33 4.02 37.51
N LYS A 276 -10.55 4.52 37.34
CA LYS A 276 -11.56 3.96 36.41
C LYS A 276 -11.43 4.46 34.97
N MET A 277 -10.62 5.49 34.72
CA MET A 277 -10.42 6.05 33.39
C MET A 277 -9.34 5.26 32.64
N THR A 278 -9.56 5.12 31.34
CA THR A 278 -8.57 4.63 30.38
C THR A 278 -8.46 5.60 29.22
N GLY A 279 -7.33 5.58 28.51
CA GLY A 279 -7.13 6.40 27.33
C GLY A 279 -5.67 6.43 26.90
N ILE A 280 -5.39 7.22 25.88
CA ILE A 280 -4.04 7.37 25.30
C ILE A 280 -3.60 8.83 25.32
N LEU A 281 -2.32 9.07 25.55
CA LEU A 281 -1.75 10.42 25.60
C LEU A 281 -1.42 10.90 24.19
N ILE A 282 -1.87 12.10 23.83
CA ILE A 282 -1.55 12.73 22.55
C ILE A 282 -0.15 13.35 22.61
N LYS A 283 0.78 12.85 21.79
CA LYS A 283 2.16 13.35 21.69
C LYS A 283 2.28 14.49 20.69
N GLU A 284 1.76 14.26 19.49
CA GLU A 284 1.87 15.17 18.35
C GLU A 284 0.57 15.21 17.56
N ILE A 285 0.33 16.34 16.91
CA ILE A 285 -0.85 16.58 16.09
C ILE A 285 -0.37 17.22 14.77
N SER A 286 -0.77 16.63 13.65
CA SER A 286 -0.49 17.16 12.31
C SER A 286 -1.15 18.52 12.16
N ALA A 287 -0.38 19.51 11.69
CA ALA A 287 -0.91 20.84 11.38
C ALA A 287 -2.02 20.83 10.31
N PHE A 288 -2.12 19.75 9.54
CA PHE A 288 -3.11 19.60 8.47
C PHE A 288 -4.35 18.82 8.89
N SER A 289 -4.37 18.21 10.08
CA SER A 289 -5.57 17.56 10.57
C SER A 289 -6.54 18.58 11.18
N SER A 290 -7.84 18.27 11.15
CA SER A 290 -8.85 19.10 11.81
C SER A 290 -8.67 19.12 13.33
N ALA A 291 -7.93 18.16 13.88
CA ALA A 291 -7.65 18.08 15.30
C ALA A 291 -6.66 19.16 15.79
N TYR A 292 -5.82 19.72 14.91
CA TYR A 292 -4.75 20.65 15.29
C TYR A 292 -5.22 21.88 16.07
N SER A 293 -6.36 22.43 15.69
CA SER A 293 -6.92 23.64 16.33
C SER A 293 -7.75 23.35 17.60
N ILE A 294 -8.02 22.08 17.88
CA ILE A 294 -9.00 21.63 18.89
C ILE A 294 -8.31 20.85 20.01
N LEU A 295 -7.54 19.83 19.63
CA LEU A 295 -6.75 19.00 20.54
C LEU A 295 -5.41 19.68 20.84
N LYS A 296 -4.80 19.29 21.95
CA LYS A 296 -3.49 19.78 22.37
C LYS A 296 -2.58 18.62 22.66
N LYS A 297 -1.27 18.87 22.54
CA LYS A 297 -0.26 18.00 23.15
C LYS A 297 -0.61 17.83 24.64
N ASP A 298 -0.40 16.60 25.13
CA ASP A 298 -0.66 16.16 26.50
C ASP A 298 -2.15 16.02 26.88
N ASP A 299 -3.08 16.21 25.94
CA ASP A 299 -4.45 15.72 26.11
C ASP A 299 -4.46 14.19 26.19
N ILE A 300 -5.31 13.63 27.04
CA ILE A 300 -5.57 12.18 27.05
C ILE A 300 -6.88 11.91 26.32
N LEU A 301 -6.82 11.19 25.20
CA LEU A 301 -8.01 10.76 24.47
C LEU A 301 -8.66 9.57 25.21
N LEU A 302 -9.86 9.81 25.76
CA LEU A 302 -10.61 8.85 26.59
C LEU A 302 -11.59 8.00 25.77
N SER A 303 -12.31 8.63 24.83
CA SER A 303 -13.27 7.93 23.98
C SER A 303 -13.51 8.63 22.65
N MET A 304 -13.99 7.87 21.67
CA MET A 304 -14.42 8.36 20.36
C MET A 304 -15.80 7.78 20.01
N ASP A 305 -16.76 8.62 19.66
CA ASP A 305 -18.15 8.22 19.35
C ASP A 305 -18.77 7.29 20.41
N GLY A 306 -18.47 7.57 21.69
CA GLY A 306 -18.92 6.76 22.83
C GLY A 306 -18.12 5.46 23.07
N LEU A 307 -17.19 5.09 22.21
CA LEU A 307 -16.28 3.94 22.40
C LEU A 307 -15.11 4.33 23.32
N SER A 308 -15.04 3.72 24.50
CA SER A 308 -13.93 3.94 25.45
C SER A 308 -12.62 3.36 24.91
N ILE A 309 -11.58 4.19 24.90
CA ILE A 309 -10.23 3.82 24.46
C ILE A 309 -9.45 3.30 25.66
N GLY A 310 -8.77 2.17 25.48
CA GLY A 310 -7.91 1.54 26.46
C GLY A 310 -6.56 2.24 26.59
N ASN A 311 -5.81 1.89 27.65
CA ASN A 311 -4.45 2.41 27.86
C ASN A 311 -3.44 1.90 26.83
N ASP A 312 -3.84 0.91 26.03
CA ASP A 312 -3.13 0.19 24.99
C ASP A 312 -3.59 0.60 23.58
N GLU A 313 -4.29 1.74 23.43
CA GLU A 313 -4.80 2.25 22.14
C GLU A 313 -5.93 1.40 21.52
N THR A 314 -6.48 0.42 22.24
CA THR A 314 -7.56 -0.44 21.72
C THR A 314 -8.95 -0.02 22.20
N VAL A 315 -9.97 -0.39 21.44
CA VAL A 315 -11.40 -0.25 21.79
C VAL A 315 -12.07 -1.62 21.68
N ASN A 316 -13.23 -1.77 22.33
CA ASN A 316 -14.05 -2.98 22.15
C ASN A 316 -14.52 -3.07 20.69
N PHE A 317 -14.29 -4.22 20.06
CA PHE A 317 -14.66 -4.45 18.66
C PHE A 317 -15.87 -5.38 18.54
N ARG A 318 -15.75 -6.58 19.12
CA ARG A 318 -16.76 -7.65 19.14
C ARG A 318 -16.64 -8.39 20.46
N LYS A 319 -17.70 -9.09 20.92
CA LYS A 319 -17.71 -10.00 22.09
C LYS A 319 -16.57 -9.75 23.10
N LYS A 320 -15.44 -10.44 22.96
CA LYS A 320 -14.22 -10.31 23.80
C LYS A 320 -12.98 -9.86 23.02
N GLU A 321 -13.16 -9.38 21.80
CA GLU A 321 -12.10 -8.91 20.90
C GLU A 321 -11.96 -7.39 21.00
N ARG A 322 -10.71 -6.93 20.97
CA ARG A 322 -10.34 -5.52 20.98
C ARG A 322 -9.52 -5.22 19.73
N ILE A 323 -9.66 -4.01 19.21
CA ILE A 323 -8.95 -3.56 18.02
C ILE A 323 -8.43 -2.13 18.24
N ASN A 324 -7.35 -1.75 17.58
CA ASN A 324 -6.86 -0.39 17.63
C ASN A 324 -7.95 0.60 17.13
N PHE A 325 -8.15 1.70 17.87
CA PHE A 325 -9.25 2.65 17.62
C PHE A 325 -9.16 3.32 16.23
N ASN A 326 -7.97 3.41 15.63
CA ASN A 326 -7.77 3.95 14.29
C ASN A 326 -8.57 3.19 13.22
N HIS A 327 -8.97 1.94 13.47
CA HIS A 327 -9.92 1.24 12.59
C HIS A 327 -11.19 2.08 12.38
N PHE A 328 -11.81 2.54 13.46
CA PHE A 328 -13.05 3.30 13.39
C PHE A 328 -12.84 4.66 12.73
N VAL A 329 -11.68 5.30 12.94
CA VAL A 329 -11.31 6.55 12.26
C VAL A 329 -11.18 6.34 10.75
N SER A 330 -10.48 5.28 10.33
CA SER A 330 -10.26 4.99 8.91
C SER A 330 -11.57 4.72 8.17
N MET A 331 -12.56 4.08 8.82
CA MET A 331 -13.85 3.77 8.21
C MET A 331 -14.80 4.97 8.10
N LYS A 332 -14.44 6.14 8.65
CA LYS A 332 -15.22 7.37 8.50
C LYS A 332 -15.19 7.86 7.05
N LYS A 333 -16.25 8.56 6.65
CA LYS A 333 -16.26 9.31 5.40
C LYS A 333 -15.50 10.65 5.55
N PRO A 334 -14.90 11.18 4.48
CA PRO A 334 -14.34 12.52 4.51
C PRO A 334 -15.40 13.56 4.95
N SER A 335 -14.99 14.45 5.86
CA SER A 335 -15.84 15.46 6.50
C SER A 335 -16.91 14.94 7.47
N GLU A 336 -16.93 13.64 7.77
CA GLU A 336 -17.79 13.11 8.82
C GLU A 336 -17.30 13.61 10.20
N THR A 337 -18.25 14.04 11.03
CA THR A 337 -17.97 14.51 12.38
C THR A 337 -17.84 13.33 13.34
N THR A 338 -16.85 13.37 14.22
CA THR A 338 -16.70 12.43 15.35
C THR A 338 -16.65 13.18 16.68
N LEU A 339 -17.25 12.58 17.70
CA LEU A 339 -17.25 13.10 19.06
C LEU A 339 -16.05 12.52 19.82
N LEU A 340 -15.09 13.36 20.17
CA LEU A 340 -13.95 12.99 21.00
C LEU A 340 -14.15 13.46 22.43
N LYS A 341 -13.86 12.58 23.38
CA LYS A 341 -13.77 12.92 24.80
C LYS A 341 -12.32 12.90 25.24
N VAL A 342 -11.84 13.99 25.82
CA VAL A 342 -10.46 14.11 26.29
C VAL A 342 -10.38 14.55 27.74
N LEU A 343 -9.30 14.17 28.42
CA LEU A 343 -8.90 14.74 29.69
C LEU A 343 -7.80 15.79 29.44
N ARG A 344 -8.05 17.04 29.84
CA ARG A 344 -7.09 18.13 29.76
C ARG A 344 -6.94 18.73 31.15
N GLU A 345 -5.72 18.71 31.69
CA GLU A 345 -5.39 19.24 33.03
C GLU A 345 -6.24 18.65 34.18
N GLY A 346 -6.78 17.44 33.99
CA GLY A 346 -7.66 16.75 34.94
C GLY A 346 -9.16 17.05 34.78
N LYS A 347 -9.56 17.85 33.77
CA LYS A 347 -10.97 18.12 33.45
C LYS A 347 -11.35 17.43 32.14
N GLN A 348 -12.56 16.88 32.08
CA GLN A 348 -13.07 16.26 30.86
C GLN A 348 -13.63 17.33 29.91
N HIS A 349 -13.32 17.18 28.62
CA HIS A 349 -13.83 17.99 27.53
C HIS A 349 -14.37 17.09 26.44
N GLU A 350 -15.35 17.59 25.70
CA GLU A 350 -15.92 16.91 24.55
C GLU A 350 -15.84 17.84 23.34
N PHE A 351 -15.37 17.30 22.22
CA PHE A 351 -15.12 18.05 21.00
C PHE A 351 -15.67 17.29 19.79
N ASN A 352 -16.37 18.02 18.92
CA ASN A 352 -16.77 17.52 17.61
C ASN A 352 -15.70 17.89 16.59
N ILE A 353 -15.13 16.90 15.92
CA ILE A 353 -14.05 17.09 14.95
C ILE A 353 -14.44 16.46 13.63
N ASN A 354 -14.29 17.20 12.53
CA ASN A 354 -14.47 16.65 11.18
C ASN A 354 -13.23 15.87 10.77
N ILE A 355 -13.39 14.61 10.41
CA ILE A 355 -12.26 13.77 10.00
C ILE A 355 -12.04 13.87 8.49
N LYS A 356 -10.78 13.88 8.08
CA LYS A 356 -10.38 13.88 6.67
C LYS A 356 -9.10 13.07 6.48
N PRO A 357 -8.77 12.66 5.26
CA PRO A 357 -7.44 12.17 4.94
C PRO A 357 -6.37 13.20 5.30
N VAL A 358 -5.21 12.72 5.79
CA VAL A 358 -4.05 13.55 6.13
C VAL A 358 -2.86 13.03 5.35
N GLU A 359 -2.28 13.88 4.50
CA GLU A 359 -1.14 13.51 3.68
C GLU A 359 0.15 13.47 4.52
N PRO A 360 0.99 12.44 4.38
CA PRO A 360 2.31 12.41 5.01
C PRO A 360 3.29 13.36 4.30
N LEU A 361 4.32 13.82 5.02
CA LEU A 361 5.38 14.65 4.45
C LEU A 361 6.15 13.91 3.34
N ILE A 362 6.44 12.62 3.57
CA ILE A 362 7.05 11.73 2.58
C ILE A 362 5.97 10.79 2.06
N PRO A 363 5.55 10.92 0.79
CA PRO A 363 4.63 9.97 0.19
C PRO A 363 5.20 8.55 0.24
N VAL A 364 4.41 7.63 0.81
CA VAL A 364 4.84 6.24 1.04
C VAL A 364 4.71 5.37 -0.22
N TYR A 365 3.86 5.78 -1.16
CA TYR A 365 3.69 5.11 -2.45
C TYR A 365 3.43 6.13 -3.57
N GLN A 366 3.86 5.81 -4.79
CA GLN A 366 3.63 6.64 -5.99
C GLN A 366 3.38 5.78 -7.25
N TYR A 367 2.37 4.93 -7.20
CA TYR A 367 1.93 4.17 -8.35
C TYR A 367 1.07 5.02 -9.30
N ASP A 368 1.02 4.62 -10.57
CA ASP A 368 0.18 5.21 -11.62
C ASP A 368 0.43 6.72 -11.88
N LYS A 369 1.51 7.26 -11.29
CA LYS A 369 1.95 8.66 -11.43
C LYS A 369 3.39 8.69 -11.95
N LEU A 370 3.69 9.67 -12.80
CA LEU A 370 5.07 9.95 -13.18
C LEU A 370 5.74 10.73 -12.05
N PRO A 371 6.94 10.33 -11.58
CA PRO A 371 7.66 11.10 -10.57
C PRO A 371 7.98 12.51 -11.09
N SER A 372 7.78 13.50 -10.23
CA SER A 372 8.12 14.90 -10.53
C SER A 372 9.63 15.09 -10.51
N TYR A 373 10.15 15.90 -11.43
CA TYR A 373 11.58 16.22 -11.47
C TYR A 373 11.86 17.55 -12.17
N TYR A 374 12.95 18.20 -11.77
CA TYR A 374 13.47 19.42 -12.39
C TYR A 374 14.98 19.28 -12.61
N ILE A 375 15.51 19.80 -13.72
CA ILE A 375 16.93 19.75 -14.05
C ILE A 375 17.41 21.14 -14.44
N LEU A 376 18.46 21.62 -13.78
CA LEU A 376 19.19 22.83 -14.14
C LEU A 376 20.68 22.55 -14.13
N ALA A 377 21.38 22.89 -15.21
CA ALA A 377 22.85 22.74 -15.32
C ALA A 377 23.34 21.35 -14.91
N GLY A 378 22.57 20.31 -15.24
CA GLY A 378 22.88 18.92 -14.90
C GLY A 378 22.50 18.48 -13.48
N ILE A 379 22.16 19.41 -12.57
CA ILE A 379 21.67 19.07 -11.23
C ILE A 379 20.22 18.59 -11.33
N VAL A 380 19.94 17.39 -10.83
CA VAL A 380 18.63 16.73 -10.90
C VAL A 380 17.93 16.85 -9.55
N PHE A 381 16.83 17.60 -9.50
CA PHE A 381 16.00 17.80 -8.32
C PHE A 381 14.77 16.90 -8.37
N VAL A 382 14.49 16.20 -7.27
CA VAL A 382 13.31 15.34 -7.10
C VAL A 382 12.72 15.53 -5.70
N PRO A 383 11.40 15.31 -5.51
CA PRO A 383 10.83 15.28 -4.18
C PRO A 383 11.19 13.95 -3.51
N LEU A 384 11.50 14.00 -2.22
CA LEU A 384 11.77 12.81 -1.43
C LEU A 384 10.49 11.99 -1.27
N THR A 385 10.56 10.71 -1.62
CA THR A 385 9.44 9.76 -1.53
C THR A 385 9.97 8.43 -1.02
N LYS A 386 9.14 7.60 -0.39
CA LYS A 386 9.59 6.27 0.05
C LYS A 386 10.12 5.42 -1.13
N PRO A 387 9.47 5.37 -2.31
CA PRO A 387 10.02 4.63 -3.44
C PRO A 387 11.36 5.15 -3.96
N TYR A 388 11.63 6.46 -3.83
CA TYR A 388 12.95 7.01 -4.09
C TYR A 388 13.96 6.52 -3.05
N MET A 389 13.60 6.62 -1.77
CA MET A 389 14.44 6.18 -0.66
C MET A 389 14.80 4.71 -0.74
N ASP A 390 13.87 3.85 -1.15
CA ASP A 390 14.11 2.41 -1.34
C ASP A 390 15.09 2.14 -2.51
N CYS A 391 15.34 3.12 -3.39
CA CYS A 391 16.32 3.03 -4.46
C CYS A 391 17.69 3.61 -4.10
N CYS A 392 17.81 4.43 -3.05
CA CYS A 392 19.05 5.10 -2.64
C CYS A 392 19.53 4.58 -1.28
N TYR A 393 20.84 4.51 -1.04
CA TYR A 393 21.39 3.91 0.19
C TYR A 393 21.73 4.93 1.30
N SER A 394 21.58 6.23 1.01
CA SER A 394 22.21 7.30 1.78
C SER A 394 21.27 8.08 2.70
N ILE A 395 19.95 8.00 2.48
CA ILE A 395 18.97 8.80 3.23
C ILE A 395 18.47 8.00 4.43
N CYS A 396 18.66 8.55 5.64
CA CYS A 396 18.29 7.91 6.89
C CYS A 396 16.75 7.83 7.07
N ASP A 397 16.26 6.71 7.61
CA ASP A 397 14.85 6.50 7.95
C ASP A 397 14.33 7.46 9.05
N CYS A 398 15.20 8.23 9.72
CA CYS A 398 14.79 9.15 10.79
C CYS A 398 13.84 10.27 10.31
N VAL A 399 13.75 10.52 8.99
CA VAL A 399 12.88 11.54 8.41
C VAL A 399 11.39 11.09 8.39
N PHE A 400 11.09 9.79 8.51
CA PHE A 400 9.70 9.28 8.48
C PHE A 400 8.83 9.70 9.65
N GLY A 401 9.42 10.19 10.75
CA GLY A 401 8.68 10.72 11.90
C GLY A 401 8.20 12.16 11.72
N ASN A 402 8.71 12.89 10.71
CA ASN A 402 8.40 14.30 10.57
C ASN A 402 7.03 14.52 9.92
N MET A 403 6.18 15.27 10.62
CA MET A 403 4.92 15.77 10.07
C MET A 403 5.18 17.00 9.18
N PRO A 404 4.41 17.17 8.09
CA PRO A 404 4.48 18.40 7.32
C PRO A 404 4.06 19.58 8.19
N LYS A 405 4.73 20.72 8.00
CA LYS A 405 4.48 22.01 8.65
C LYS A 405 3.73 22.97 7.72
N LYS A 406 3.89 22.83 6.40
CA LYS A 406 3.21 23.63 5.36
C LYS A 406 2.39 22.77 4.40
N ALA A 407 1.32 23.35 3.86
CA ALA A 407 0.44 22.62 2.93
C ALA A 407 1.21 22.31 1.66
N GLY A 408 1.23 21.04 1.26
CA GLY A 408 2.01 20.58 0.10
C GLY A 408 3.52 20.70 0.29
N GLU A 409 4.01 20.70 1.53
CA GLU A 409 5.44 20.65 1.83
C GLU A 409 6.07 19.37 1.27
N GLN A 410 7.24 19.50 0.65
CA GLN A 410 8.05 18.39 0.18
C GLN A 410 9.51 18.67 0.51
N ILE A 411 10.21 17.64 0.97
CA ILE A 411 11.67 17.66 1.03
C ILE A 411 12.17 17.49 -0.40
N VAL A 412 12.96 18.44 -0.90
CA VAL A 412 13.53 18.38 -2.25
C VAL A 412 15.00 17.98 -2.13
N VAL A 413 15.41 16.97 -2.88
CA VAL A 413 16.78 16.47 -2.86
C VAL A 413 17.41 16.61 -4.24
N ILE A 414 18.74 16.78 -4.25
CA ILE A 414 19.56 16.56 -5.45
C ILE A 414 19.74 15.05 -5.55
N SER A 415 19.09 14.45 -6.54
CA SER A 415 19.20 13.01 -6.76
C SER A 415 20.54 12.62 -7.38
N GLN A 416 21.08 13.45 -8.28
CA GLN A 416 22.36 13.24 -8.94
C GLN A 416 22.78 14.51 -9.67
N VAL A 417 24.06 14.56 -10.08
CA VAL A 417 24.60 15.61 -10.94
C VAL A 417 25.09 14.99 -12.25
N LEU A 418 24.49 15.40 -13.36
CA LEU A 418 24.90 15.04 -14.72
C LEU A 418 26.09 15.92 -15.13
N GLU A 419 27.29 15.33 -15.13
CA GLU A 419 28.55 16.04 -15.33
C GLU A 419 28.62 16.88 -16.63
N ASP A 420 29.02 18.13 -16.47
CA ASP A 420 29.30 19.08 -17.53
C ASP A 420 30.25 20.17 -17.03
N ASP A 421 30.90 20.90 -17.93
CA ASP A 421 31.85 21.97 -17.58
C ASP A 421 31.25 23.02 -16.62
N ILE A 422 29.93 23.23 -16.68
CA ILE A 422 29.23 24.20 -15.84
C ILE A 422 29.08 23.78 -14.36
N ASN A 423 29.23 22.49 -14.05
CA ASN A 423 28.99 21.93 -12.71
C ASN A 423 30.19 21.13 -12.15
N VAL A 424 31.38 21.38 -12.69
CA VAL A 424 32.64 20.77 -12.23
C VAL A 424 32.82 20.95 -10.73
N GLY A 425 33.13 19.85 -10.03
CA GLY A 425 33.32 19.81 -8.58
C GLY A 425 32.05 19.53 -7.77
N TYR A 426 30.88 19.43 -8.40
CA TYR A 426 29.61 19.15 -7.72
C TYR A 426 29.13 17.71 -7.84
N SER A 427 29.88 16.82 -8.50
CA SER A 427 29.45 15.42 -8.74
C SER A 427 29.28 14.58 -7.48
N SER A 428 29.87 14.98 -6.35
CA SER A 428 29.70 14.30 -5.05
C SER A 428 28.39 14.65 -4.33
N PHE A 429 27.63 15.65 -4.80
CA PHE A 429 26.37 16.05 -4.18
C PHE A 429 25.22 15.19 -4.73
N GLU A 430 25.07 14.00 -4.13
CA GLU A 430 24.02 13.02 -4.41
C GLU A 430 23.18 12.79 -3.13
N ASP A 431 21.89 12.51 -3.29
CA ASP A 431 20.93 12.23 -2.21
C ASP A 431 20.86 13.30 -1.10
N ILE A 432 21.15 14.57 -1.43
CA ILE A 432 21.26 15.66 -0.45
C ILE A 432 20.10 16.65 -0.53
N GLU A 433 19.53 17.04 0.62
CA GLU A 433 18.44 18.01 0.71
C GLU A 433 18.88 19.42 0.24
N VAL A 434 18.02 20.07 -0.54
CA VAL A 434 18.12 21.50 -0.87
C VAL A 434 17.25 22.28 0.10
N ARG A 435 17.89 23.04 1.00
CA ARG A 435 17.19 23.81 2.04
C ARG A 435 16.77 25.19 1.55
N LYS A 436 17.64 25.88 0.82
CA LYS A 436 17.37 27.26 0.37
C LYS A 436 17.85 27.53 -1.05
N VAL A 437 17.17 28.45 -1.71
CA VAL A 437 17.61 29.07 -2.98
C VAL A 437 17.74 30.57 -2.72
N ASN A 438 18.95 31.12 -2.91
CA ASN A 438 19.26 32.54 -2.65
C ASN A 438 18.78 33.03 -1.26
N GLY A 439 18.95 32.19 -0.23
CA GLY A 439 18.52 32.49 1.13
C GLY A 439 17.03 32.27 1.43
N VAL A 440 16.19 31.97 0.43
CA VAL A 440 14.76 31.66 0.60
C VAL A 440 14.58 30.17 0.84
N GLN A 441 13.84 29.80 1.88
CA GLN A 441 13.55 28.40 2.22
C GLN A 441 12.72 27.71 1.12
N VAL A 442 13.18 26.54 0.70
CA VAL A 442 12.44 25.68 -0.23
C VAL A 442 11.26 25.04 0.49
N GLU A 443 10.08 25.07 -0.15
CA GLU A 443 8.85 24.49 0.42
C GLU A 443 8.45 23.19 -0.26
N ASN A 444 8.67 23.11 -1.58
CA ASN A 444 8.43 21.93 -2.40
C ASN A 444 9.14 22.08 -3.75
N LEU A 445 9.08 21.05 -4.60
CA LEU A 445 9.78 21.06 -5.89
C LEU A 445 9.28 22.17 -6.83
N LYS A 446 7.96 22.45 -6.80
CA LYS A 446 7.38 23.52 -7.63
C LYS A 446 7.89 24.89 -7.19
N HIS A 447 7.94 25.15 -5.89
CA HIS A 447 8.50 26.37 -5.32
C HIS A 447 9.99 26.50 -5.67
N LEU A 448 10.79 25.43 -5.56
CA LEU A 448 12.20 25.45 -5.99
C LEU A 448 12.34 25.80 -7.48
N CYS A 449 11.51 25.22 -8.34
CA CYS A 449 11.50 25.52 -9.77
C CYS A 449 11.19 27.00 -10.04
N GLN A 450 10.20 27.57 -9.33
CA GLN A 450 9.86 29.00 -9.43
C GLN A 450 11.00 29.91 -8.97
N LEU A 451 11.59 29.64 -7.80
CA LEU A 451 12.71 30.44 -7.27
C LEU A 451 13.90 30.46 -8.23
N ILE A 452 14.17 29.34 -8.90
CA ILE A 452 15.22 29.24 -9.90
C ILE A 452 14.83 29.99 -11.18
N GLU A 453 13.66 29.74 -11.74
CA GLU A 453 13.25 30.33 -13.04
C GLU A 453 13.06 31.86 -12.96
N GLU A 454 12.62 32.38 -11.82
CA GLU A 454 12.42 33.81 -11.56
C GLU A 454 13.68 34.50 -11.01
N CYS A 455 14.79 33.77 -10.87
CA CYS A 455 16.04 34.28 -10.34
C CYS A 455 16.59 35.43 -11.21
N CYS A 456 16.61 36.63 -10.63
CA CYS A 456 17.11 37.85 -11.29
C CYS A 456 18.58 38.15 -10.96
N THR A 457 19.17 37.44 -9.99
CA THR A 457 20.57 37.60 -9.62
C THR A 457 21.50 36.93 -10.62
N GLU A 458 22.74 37.41 -10.71
CA GLU A 458 23.74 36.80 -11.58
C GLU A 458 24.13 35.41 -11.10
N ASP A 459 24.32 35.29 -9.78
CA ASP A 459 24.62 34.05 -9.09
C ASP A 459 23.34 33.42 -8.54
N LEU A 460 23.20 32.12 -8.75
CA LEU A 460 22.22 31.25 -8.13
C LEU A 460 22.93 30.46 -7.04
N ARG A 461 22.56 30.69 -5.79
CA ARG A 461 23.06 29.98 -4.62
C ARG A 461 22.05 28.95 -4.14
N LEU A 462 22.48 27.71 -3.97
CA LEU A 462 21.72 26.64 -3.33
C LEU A 462 22.40 26.31 -2.01
N ASP A 463 21.69 26.47 -0.89
CA ASP A 463 22.15 26.01 0.42
C ASP A 463 21.58 24.61 0.67
N LEU A 464 22.46 23.65 0.95
CA LEU A 464 22.13 22.23 1.07
C LEU A 464 22.18 21.79 2.54
N GLU A 465 21.90 20.51 2.77
CA GLU A 465 22.18 19.87 4.06
C GLU A 465 23.69 19.95 4.42
N GLN A 466 23.99 19.85 5.72
CA GLN A 466 25.36 19.85 6.25
C GLN A 466 26.17 21.11 5.90
N GLU A 467 25.49 22.25 5.73
CA GLU A 467 26.10 23.56 5.39
C GLU A 467 26.85 23.56 4.03
N ASN A 468 26.59 22.58 3.16
CA ASN A 468 27.14 22.55 1.80
C ASN A 468 26.46 23.62 0.92
N VAL A 469 27.20 24.14 -0.06
CA VAL A 469 26.72 25.21 -0.95
C VAL A 469 27.10 24.93 -2.40
N ILE A 470 26.14 25.11 -3.31
CA ILE A 470 26.36 25.16 -4.75
C ILE A 470 26.14 26.59 -5.24
N ILE A 471 27.04 27.11 -6.08
CA ILE A 471 26.90 28.42 -6.72
C ILE A 471 27.02 28.23 -8.23
N LEU A 472 26.02 28.68 -8.97
CA LEU A 472 26.00 28.67 -10.43
C LEU A 472 25.73 30.05 -10.98
N LYS A 473 26.37 30.42 -12.09
CA LYS A 473 25.95 31.58 -12.87
C LYS A 473 24.60 31.27 -13.53
N HIS A 474 23.56 32.01 -13.19
CA HIS A 474 22.17 31.66 -13.55
C HIS A 474 21.94 31.59 -15.06
N LYS A 475 22.33 32.64 -15.82
CA LYS A 475 22.16 32.68 -17.28
C LYS A 475 22.96 31.58 -18.01
N PRO A 476 24.25 31.36 -17.72
CA PRO A 476 24.99 30.22 -18.24
C PRO A 476 24.36 28.86 -17.91
N ALA A 477 23.88 28.65 -16.67
CA ALA A 477 23.23 27.41 -16.24
C ALA A 477 21.99 27.09 -17.09
N ILE A 478 21.12 28.08 -17.34
CA ILE A 478 19.97 27.92 -18.25
C ILE A 478 20.43 27.55 -19.66
N LYS A 479 21.45 28.25 -20.20
CA LYS A 479 21.96 28.00 -21.56
C LYS A 479 22.63 26.64 -21.73
N ALA A 480 23.27 26.11 -20.68
CA ALA A 480 23.93 24.81 -20.69
C ALA A 480 22.91 23.65 -20.64
N THR A 481 21.79 23.84 -19.92
CA THR A 481 20.80 22.79 -19.65
C THR A 481 20.36 22.02 -20.92
N PRO A 482 19.92 22.66 -22.04
CA PRO A 482 19.52 21.93 -23.24
C PRO A 482 20.64 21.07 -23.86
N LYS A 483 21.90 21.52 -23.76
CA LYS A 483 23.06 20.76 -24.27
C LYS A 483 23.29 19.50 -23.43
N ILE A 484 23.21 19.63 -22.10
CA ILE A 484 23.33 18.52 -21.16
C ILE A 484 22.21 17.51 -21.41
N LEU A 485 20.95 17.97 -21.46
CA LEU A 485 19.80 17.08 -21.73
C LEU A 485 19.98 16.30 -23.03
N LYS A 486 20.46 16.95 -24.09
CA LYS A 486 20.75 16.28 -25.37
C LYS A 486 21.86 15.22 -25.23
N ARG A 487 22.95 15.53 -24.51
CA ARG A 487 24.07 14.59 -24.28
C ARG A 487 23.60 13.33 -23.53
N TYR A 488 22.76 13.50 -22.51
CA TYR A 488 22.26 12.41 -21.66
C TYR A 488 20.96 11.77 -22.17
N GLY A 489 20.45 12.18 -23.33
CA GLY A 489 19.21 11.61 -23.91
C GLY A 489 17.95 11.90 -23.10
N ILE A 490 17.92 13.01 -22.37
CA ILE A 490 16.80 13.39 -21.49
C ILE A 490 15.79 14.23 -22.28
N PRO A 491 14.50 13.84 -22.34
CA PRO A 491 13.53 14.47 -23.22
C PRO A 491 13.10 15.89 -22.79
N SER A 492 13.27 16.24 -21.52
CA SER A 492 12.80 17.51 -20.95
C SER A 492 13.52 17.84 -19.65
N ALA A 493 13.76 19.13 -19.40
CA ALA A 493 14.30 19.64 -18.14
C ALA A 493 13.35 19.42 -16.96
N LYS A 494 12.04 19.39 -17.21
CA LYS A 494 11.01 19.25 -16.16
C LYS A 494 9.91 18.28 -16.50
N SER A 495 9.37 17.63 -15.48
CA SER A 495 8.18 16.78 -15.54
C SER A 495 6.94 17.60 -15.94
N LYS A 496 5.86 16.92 -16.36
CA LYS A 496 4.69 17.59 -16.96
C LYS A 496 3.91 18.46 -15.98
N ASP A 497 3.86 18.04 -14.71
CA ASP A 497 3.18 18.71 -13.60
C ASP A 497 3.83 20.05 -13.20
N LEU A 498 5.11 20.24 -13.51
CA LEU A 498 5.85 21.49 -13.28
C LEU A 498 5.78 22.48 -14.45
N ARG A 499 5.14 22.10 -15.56
CA ARG A 499 4.96 23.01 -16.70
C ARG A 499 3.77 23.91 -16.42
N SER A 500 3.91 25.22 -16.65
CA SER A 500 2.79 26.14 -16.62
C SER A 500 1.67 25.63 -17.53
N PRO A 501 0.38 25.78 -17.16
CA PRO A 501 -0.72 25.41 -18.03
C PRO A 501 -0.51 26.10 -19.37
N ARG A 502 -0.47 25.33 -20.47
CA ARG A 502 -0.47 25.95 -21.80
C ARG A 502 -1.77 26.75 -21.90
N THR A 503 -1.67 28.07 -21.93
CA THR A 503 -2.76 28.93 -22.38
C THR A 503 -3.16 28.40 -23.75
N VAL A 504 -4.31 27.74 -23.84
CA VAL A 504 -4.90 27.40 -25.12
C VAL A 504 -5.28 28.76 -25.71
N VAL A 505 -4.41 29.30 -26.55
CA VAL A 505 -4.77 30.42 -27.42
C VAL A 505 -5.78 29.82 -28.38
N THR A 506 -7.06 29.95 -28.04
CA THR A 506 -8.14 29.75 -29.00
C THR A 506 -7.97 30.85 -30.04
N GLY A 507 -7.36 30.48 -31.17
CA GLY A 507 -7.29 31.36 -32.33
C GLY A 507 -8.72 31.70 -32.77
N VAL A 508 -8.95 33.00 -32.92
CA VAL A 508 -10.15 33.62 -33.50
C VAL A 508 -10.30 33.17 -34.95
#